data_AF-A0A9W8I1G8-F1
#
_entry.id   AF-A0A9W8I1G8-F1
#
_cell.length_a   1.000
_cell.length_b   1.000
_cell.length_c   1.000
_cell.angle_alpha   90.00
_cell.angle_beta   90.00
_cell.angle_gamma   90.00
#
_symmetry.space_group_name_H-M   'P 1'
#
loop_
_entity.id
_entity.type
_entity.pdbx_description
1 polymer ?
#
loop_
_entity_poly.entity_id
_entity_poly.type
_entity_poly.pdbx_seq_one_letter_code
_entity_poly.pdbx_strand_id
1 'polypeptide(L)'
;MTRAAARLLACLALAGSLFGTVNAEPLFNSVNKYDANGQVCSLRTQTGDLCPQLCVSDVSLCPAGYGDDSCSDGQHLCIDGSCSEDCGDIPSRLNPCGCKFQYPPEQAQGLVPCAAFPEVTIERYNANNVNQAIDFCSDQFNVTGTAPQWGEWSRDQDLPDDAEVSNGRRFWAGTPCCPTAPKYRYTYDEPLWIGVFSCVGAEALVLLIWIAYKYIREMPVRRMRRSEAGFTTASAGVGAAVSEKLDGDTKEKPGIDHSSASSDTGSKTSKTESVTSGDESALQIKGFKNDPLGWVGFISLILTSLGWIVWMGFWTGDYYGTMGEEASLAHYNSTLLEETMIPIWVFSVTWFVTCCTFLWRIRNFFRIECLPSEGTYVQIER
;
A
#
# COMPACT_ATOMS: atom_id res chain seq x y z
N MET A 1 -28.73 15.89 -10.28
CA MET A 1 -27.52 15.24 -9.72
C MET A 1 -27.10 14.14 -10.70
N THR A 2 -25.99 14.34 -11.39
CA THR A 2 -25.65 13.62 -12.62
C THR A 2 -25.11 12.23 -12.33
N ARG A 3 -25.32 11.28 -13.26
CA ARG A 3 -24.74 9.93 -13.21
C ARG A 3 -23.21 9.94 -13.00
N ALA A 4 -22.54 11.05 -13.32
CA ALA A 4 -21.13 11.29 -13.00
C ALA A 4 -20.88 11.48 -11.49
N ALA A 5 -21.72 12.24 -10.78
CA ALA A 5 -21.64 12.37 -9.32
C ALA A 5 -21.96 11.04 -8.62
N ALA A 6 -22.93 10.27 -9.12
CA ALA A 6 -23.23 8.93 -8.60
C ALA A 6 -22.08 7.94 -8.83
N ARG A 7 -21.38 8.01 -9.97
CA ARG A 7 -20.17 7.20 -10.24
C ARG A 7 -18.98 7.66 -9.40
N LEU A 8 -18.80 8.95 -9.18
CA LEU A 8 -17.75 9.49 -8.31
C LEU A 8 -17.99 9.09 -6.84
N LEU A 9 -19.24 9.16 -6.38
CA LEU A 9 -19.65 8.67 -5.05
C LEU A 9 -19.52 7.16 -4.92
N ALA A 10 -19.81 6.39 -5.97
CA ALA A 10 -19.59 4.93 -5.97
C ALA A 10 -18.09 4.58 -5.94
N CYS A 11 -17.24 5.33 -6.66
CA CYS A 11 -15.78 5.17 -6.60
C CYS A 11 -15.21 5.61 -5.24
N LEU A 12 -15.71 6.69 -4.64
CA LEU A 12 -15.33 7.13 -3.29
C LEU A 12 -15.83 6.17 -2.21
N ALA A 13 -17.01 5.56 -2.39
CA ALA A 13 -17.52 4.53 -1.50
C ALA A 13 -16.71 3.23 -1.62
N LEU A 14 -16.31 2.82 -2.83
CA LEU A 14 -15.41 1.68 -3.03
C LEU A 14 -14.00 1.94 -2.45
N ALA A 15 -13.46 3.14 -2.62
CA ALA A 15 -12.19 3.54 -2.01
C ALA A 15 -12.29 3.62 -0.48
N GLY A 16 -13.43 4.07 0.06
CA GLY A 16 -13.74 4.07 1.49
C GLY A 16 -13.84 2.66 2.09
N SER A 17 -14.36 1.69 1.34
CA SER A 17 -14.42 0.28 1.77
C SER A 17 -13.08 -0.47 1.68
N LEU A 18 -12.07 0.10 0.99
CA LEU A 18 -10.70 -0.42 0.97
C LEU A 18 -9.89 0.02 2.20
N PHE A 19 -10.37 0.99 2.98
CA PHE A 19 -9.94 1.17 4.36
C PHE A 19 -10.65 0.13 5.22
N GLY A 20 -10.31 -1.14 4.98
CA GLY A 20 -10.66 -2.22 5.86
C GLY A 20 -10.31 -1.82 7.28
N THR A 21 -11.25 -2.05 8.19
CA THR A 21 -11.07 -1.96 9.63
C THR A 21 -9.70 -2.54 9.97
N VAL A 22 -8.75 -1.66 10.29
CA VAL A 22 -7.50 -2.07 10.90
C VAL A 22 -7.95 -2.71 12.20
N ASN A 23 -7.97 -4.04 12.25
CA ASN A 23 -7.97 -4.77 13.50
C ASN A 23 -6.60 -4.47 14.12
N ALA A 24 -6.49 -3.29 14.71
CA ALA A 24 -5.46 -3.01 15.68
C ALA A 24 -5.73 -4.01 16.79
N GLU A 25 -4.91 -5.07 16.87
CA GLU A 25 -4.80 -5.80 18.11
C GLU A 25 -4.52 -4.76 19.20
N PRO A 26 -5.39 -4.63 20.22
CA PRO A 26 -5.15 -3.66 21.26
C PRO A 26 -3.85 -4.05 21.95
N LEU A 27 -2.82 -3.24 21.75
CA LEU A 27 -1.52 -3.25 22.44
C LEU A 27 -1.65 -2.98 23.96
N PHE A 28 -2.87 -3.11 24.52
CA PHE A 28 -3.27 -2.55 25.81
C PHE A 28 -3.58 -3.62 26.86
N ASN A 29 -2.90 -4.77 26.83
CA ASN A 29 -2.73 -5.56 28.04
C ASN A 29 -1.34 -6.19 27.99
N SER A 30 -0.35 -5.55 28.62
CA SER A 30 0.80 -6.30 29.12
C SER A 30 0.23 -7.40 30.03
N VAL A 31 0.24 -8.64 29.54
CA VAL A 31 -0.37 -9.77 30.22
C VAL A 31 0.08 -9.78 31.68
N ASN A 32 -0.87 -9.74 32.60
CA ASN A 32 -0.67 -9.88 34.06
C ASN A 32 0.11 -8.77 34.78
N LYS A 33 0.03 -7.49 34.39
CA LYS A 33 0.67 -6.45 35.22
C LYS A 33 -0.12 -6.10 36.48
N TYR A 34 -1.45 -5.96 36.38
CA TYR A 34 -2.33 -5.67 37.51
C TYR A 34 -3.62 -6.51 37.44
N ASP A 35 -4.16 -6.85 38.60
CA ASP A 35 -5.44 -7.55 38.75
C ASP A 35 -6.63 -6.58 38.60
N ALA A 36 -7.86 -7.10 38.69
CA ALA A 36 -9.09 -6.29 38.63
C ALA A 36 -9.22 -5.25 39.76
N ASN A 37 -8.41 -5.36 40.82
CA ASN A 37 -8.37 -4.45 41.95
C ASN A 37 -7.22 -3.43 41.85
N GLY A 38 -6.45 -3.44 40.76
CA GLY A 38 -5.28 -2.58 40.56
C GLY A 38 -4.04 -3.00 41.36
N GLN A 39 -4.02 -4.22 41.93
CA GLN A 39 -2.83 -4.78 42.59
C GLN A 39 -1.94 -5.48 41.58
N VAL A 40 -0.62 -5.41 41.75
CA VAL A 40 0.32 -6.12 40.86
C VAL A 40 0.08 -7.62 40.98
N CYS A 41 -0.16 -8.31 39.85
CA CYS A 41 -0.37 -9.76 39.89
C CYS A 41 0.85 -10.46 40.48
N SER A 42 0.64 -11.36 41.44
CA SER A 42 1.73 -12.16 41.99
C SER A 42 2.37 -13.01 40.89
N LEU A 43 3.69 -12.97 40.78
CA LEU A 43 4.45 -13.83 39.88
C LEU A 43 4.13 -15.29 40.17
N ARG A 44 3.83 -16.08 39.13
CA ARG A 44 3.45 -17.49 39.26
C ARG A 44 4.66 -18.39 39.11
N THR A 45 4.59 -19.57 39.69
CA THR A 45 5.52 -20.65 39.35
C THR A 45 5.22 -21.10 37.92
N GLN A 46 6.26 -21.17 37.11
CA GLN A 46 6.18 -21.61 35.72
C GLN A 46 7.01 -22.89 35.58
N THR A 47 6.48 -23.89 34.88
CA THR A 47 7.19 -25.15 34.57
C THR A 47 7.23 -25.33 33.05
N GLY A 48 8.33 -25.86 32.54
CA GLY A 48 8.52 -26.22 31.13
C GLY A 48 9.90 -25.85 30.61
N ASP A 49 10.01 -25.66 29.30
CA ASP A 49 11.22 -25.25 28.59
C ASP A 49 11.50 -23.75 28.78
N LEU A 50 11.88 -23.39 30.01
CA LEU A 50 12.14 -21.99 30.39
C LEU A 50 13.60 -21.59 30.21
N CYS A 51 14.50 -22.56 30.08
CA CYS A 51 15.91 -22.27 29.88
C CYS A 51 16.18 -21.95 28.42
N PRO A 52 16.79 -20.78 28.13
CA PRO A 52 17.24 -20.47 26.78
C PRO A 52 18.29 -21.50 26.32
N GLN A 53 18.48 -21.60 25.00
CA GLN A 53 19.49 -22.43 24.40
C GLN A 53 20.89 -21.88 24.76
N LEU A 54 21.74 -22.70 25.39
CA LEU A 54 23.13 -22.31 25.59
C LEU A 54 23.92 -22.55 24.30
N CYS A 55 24.68 -21.56 23.88
CA CYS A 55 25.46 -21.55 22.65
C CYS A 55 26.92 -21.27 22.96
N VAL A 56 27.80 -22.12 22.49
CA VAL A 56 29.22 -22.10 22.85
C VAL A 56 30.11 -22.12 21.62
N SER A 57 31.31 -21.57 21.69
CA SER A 57 32.25 -21.64 20.56
C SER A 57 32.90 -23.01 20.39
N ASP A 58 32.84 -23.85 21.43
CA ASP A 58 33.39 -25.20 21.46
C ASP A 58 32.48 -26.07 22.35
N VAL A 59 32.09 -27.25 21.86
CA VAL A 59 31.17 -28.17 22.55
C VAL A 59 31.70 -28.59 23.93
N SER A 60 33.02 -28.59 24.14
CA SER A 60 33.64 -28.87 25.45
C SER A 60 33.30 -27.84 26.53
N LEU A 61 32.74 -26.68 26.14
CA LEU A 61 32.29 -25.64 27.05
C LEU A 61 30.85 -25.83 27.53
N CYS A 62 30.13 -26.81 26.97
CA CYS A 62 28.82 -27.19 27.46
C CYS A 62 28.95 -27.81 28.87
N PRO A 63 27.92 -27.65 29.73
CA PRO A 63 27.86 -28.37 30.99
C PRO A 63 27.94 -29.89 30.77
N ALA A 64 28.46 -30.61 31.78
CA ALA A 64 28.56 -32.06 31.72
C ALA A 64 27.18 -32.70 31.46
N GLY A 65 27.13 -33.60 30.48
CA GLY A 65 25.91 -34.25 30.00
C GLY A 65 25.13 -33.46 28.93
N TYR A 66 25.64 -32.30 28.51
CA TYR A 66 24.99 -31.43 27.50
C TYR A 66 25.91 -31.10 26.31
N GLY A 67 27.10 -31.70 26.23
CA GLY A 67 27.98 -31.62 25.06
C GLY A 67 27.85 -32.86 24.19
N ASP A 68 28.94 -33.32 23.60
CA ASP A 68 28.98 -34.58 22.83
C ASP A 68 28.61 -35.80 23.70
N ASP A 69 28.83 -35.72 25.00
CA ASP A 69 28.47 -36.75 25.97
C ASP A 69 26.95 -36.92 26.18
N SER A 70 26.16 -35.97 25.67
CA SER A 70 24.69 -36.10 25.60
C SER A 70 24.22 -37.04 24.47
N CYS A 71 25.08 -37.27 23.47
CA CYS A 71 24.78 -38.11 22.32
C CYS A 71 25.09 -39.59 22.60
N SER A 72 24.43 -40.48 21.86
CA SER A 72 24.71 -41.93 21.96
C SER A 72 26.10 -42.27 21.43
N ASP A 73 26.66 -43.42 21.84
CA ASP A 73 28.00 -43.87 21.43
C ASP A 73 28.19 -43.78 19.90
N GLY A 74 29.18 -42.98 19.47
CA GLY A 74 29.53 -42.78 18.05
C GLY A 74 28.85 -41.59 17.37
N GLN A 75 28.00 -40.84 18.08
CA GLN A 75 27.39 -39.60 17.59
C GLN A 75 28.03 -38.36 18.22
N HIS A 76 27.95 -37.24 17.52
CA HIS A 76 28.42 -35.93 17.96
C HIS A 76 27.28 -34.90 17.87
N LEU A 77 27.38 -33.84 18.66
CA LEU A 77 26.40 -32.76 18.67
C LEU A 77 26.63 -31.82 17.48
N CYS A 78 25.66 -31.74 16.59
CA CYS A 78 25.74 -30.95 15.37
C CYS A 78 25.32 -29.49 15.58
N ILE A 79 25.59 -28.65 14.57
CA ILE A 79 25.31 -27.20 14.62
C ILE A 79 23.81 -26.86 14.71
N ASP A 80 22.91 -27.80 14.40
CA ASP A 80 21.47 -27.66 14.57
C ASP A 80 20.97 -28.13 15.95
N GLY A 81 21.87 -28.65 16.79
CA GLY A 81 21.57 -29.23 18.11
C GLY A 81 21.12 -30.69 18.08
N SER A 82 21.17 -31.36 16.91
CA SER A 82 20.88 -32.78 16.81
C SER A 82 22.14 -33.64 17.02
N CYS A 83 21.95 -34.90 17.45
CA CYS A 83 23.05 -35.87 17.53
C CYS A 83 23.10 -36.70 16.23
N SER A 84 24.25 -36.71 15.56
CA SER A 84 24.49 -37.48 14.33
C SER A 84 25.90 -38.06 14.30
N GLU A 85 26.11 -39.18 13.60
CA GLU A 85 27.45 -39.72 13.34
C GLU A 85 28.25 -38.82 12.38
N ASP A 86 27.53 -38.19 11.44
CA ASP A 86 28.08 -37.22 10.48
C ASP A 86 27.20 -35.97 10.48
N CYS A 87 27.78 -34.84 10.87
CA CYS A 87 27.08 -33.55 10.90
C CYS A 87 27.00 -32.88 9.54
N GLY A 88 27.68 -33.39 8.49
CA GLY A 88 27.59 -32.92 7.11
C GLY A 88 27.64 -31.40 6.90
N ASP A 89 27.22 -30.96 5.71
CA ASP A 89 27.03 -29.55 5.40
C ASP A 89 25.61 -29.11 5.83
N ILE A 90 25.32 -29.12 7.13
CA ILE A 90 24.06 -28.56 7.63
C ILE A 90 24.05 -27.04 7.35
N PRO A 91 23.00 -26.50 6.71
CA PRO A 91 22.91 -25.05 6.49
C PRO A 91 22.92 -24.26 7.80
N SER A 92 23.79 -23.25 7.92
CA SER A 92 23.91 -22.42 9.13
C SER A 92 22.60 -21.75 9.59
N ARG A 93 21.61 -21.61 8.69
CA ARG A 93 20.25 -21.12 9.00
C ARG A 93 19.47 -22.03 9.97
N LEU A 94 19.85 -23.29 10.11
CA LEU A 94 19.25 -24.23 11.07
C LEU A 94 19.87 -24.13 12.47
N ASN A 95 20.97 -23.38 12.62
CA ASN A 95 21.63 -23.23 13.90
C ASN A 95 20.76 -22.37 14.85
N PRO A 96 20.28 -22.93 15.98
CA PRO A 96 19.48 -22.19 16.94
C PRO A 96 20.26 -21.03 17.59
N CYS A 97 21.60 -21.09 17.62
CA CYS A 97 22.48 -20.00 18.06
C CYS A 97 22.50 -18.81 17.12
N GLY A 98 22.01 -18.96 15.88
CA GLY A 98 21.85 -17.86 14.94
C GLY A 98 20.63 -16.98 15.22
N CYS A 99 19.81 -17.29 16.23
CA CYS A 99 18.59 -16.55 16.56
C CYS A 99 17.61 -16.37 15.38
N LYS A 100 17.61 -17.32 14.43
CA LYS A 100 16.86 -17.27 13.16
C LYS A 100 17.26 -16.09 12.24
N PHE A 101 18.44 -15.50 12.44
CA PHE A 101 19.02 -14.56 11.49
C PHE A 101 19.52 -15.37 10.27
N GLN A 102 19.17 -14.95 9.06
CA GLN A 102 19.71 -15.56 7.84
C GLN A 102 21.21 -15.31 7.73
N TYR A 103 21.65 -14.14 8.17
CA TYR A 103 23.04 -13.72 8.28
C TYR A 103 23.30 -13.32 9.73
N PRO A 104 23.57 -14.28 10.63
CA PRO A 104 23.91 -13.96 12.00
C PRO A 104 25.20 -13.12 12.02
N PRO A 105 25.39 -12.27 13.04
CA PRO A 105 26.63 -11.51 13.19
C PRO A 105 27.83 -12.48 13.23
N GLU A 106 29.01 -12.04 12.78
CA GLU A 106 30.22 -12.87 12.67
C GLU A 106 30.54 -13.61 13.98
N GLN A 107 30.28 -12.97 15.12
CA GLN A 107 30.47 -13.53 16.46
C GLN A 107 29.61 -14.78 16.72
N ALA A 108 28.46 -14.89 16.05
CA ALA A 108 27.54 -16.02 16.15
C ALA A 108 27.77 -17.09 15.06
N GLN A 109 28.57 -16.81 14.01
CA GLN A 109 28.77 -17.71 12.86
C GLN A 109 29.58 -18.98 13.17
N GLY A 110 30.11 -19.13 14.39
CA GLY A 110 30.83 -20.32 14.86
C GLY A 110 30.34 -20.86 16.20
N LEU A 111 29.16 -20.44 16.66
CA LEU A 111 28.58 -20.97 17.90
C LEU A 111 27.87 -22.29 17.60
N VAL A 112 28.08 -23.28 18.46
CA VAL A 112 27.38 -24.56 18.45
C VAL A 112 26.43 -24.60 19.65
N PRO A 113 25.18 -25.04 19.48
CA PRO A 113 24.28 -25.20 20.61
C PRO A 113 24.71 -26.38 21.48
N CYS A 114 24.58 -26.24 22.80
CA CYS A 114 24.57 -27.40 23.70
C CYS A 114 23.27 -28.20 23.55
N ALA A 115 23.19 -29.41 24.11
CA ALA A 115 21.95 -30.16 24.14
C ALA A 115 20.85 -29.40 24.90
N ALA A 116 19.60 -29.62 24.50
CA ALA A 116 18.46 -28.98 25.13
C ALA A 116 18.37 -29.34 26.62
N PHE A 117 18.18 -28.33 27.46
CA PHE A 117 18.00 -28.53 28.90
C PHE A 117 16.64 -29.17 29.19
N PRO A 118 16.53 -30.04 30.21
CA PRO A 118 15.24 -30.58 30.64
C PRO A 118 14.33 -29.48 31.16
N GLU A 119 13.02 -29.74 31.19
CA GLU A 119 12.03 -28.85 31.76
C GLU A 119 12.41 -28.45 33.20
N VAL A 120 12.37 -27.14 33.47
CA VAL A 120 12.65 -26.58 34.80
C VAL A 120 11.41 -25.94 35.38
N THR A 121 11.38 -25.83 36.71
CA THR A 121 10.32 -25.10 37.43
C THR A 121 10.93 -23.89 38.13
N ILE A 122 10.56 -22.70 37.65
CA ILE A 122 11.02 -21.42 38.22
C ILE A 122 9.89 -20.85 39.08
N GLU A 123 10.14 -20.77 40.39
CA GLU A 123 9.23 -20.08 41.31
C GLU A 123 9.24 -18.57 41.07
N ARG A 124 8.05 -17.95 41.12
CA ARG A 124 7.89 -16.51 40.91
C ARG A 124 8.53 -16.04 39.59
N TYR A 125 8.27 -16.76 38.51
CA TYR A 125 8.78 -16.45 37.17
C TYR A 125 8.25 -15.11 36.67
N ASN A 126 9.16 -14.24 36.23
CA ASN A 126 8.84 -12.95 35.59
C ASN A 126 9.26 -12.98 34.12
N ALA A 127 8.28 -13.12 33.22
CA ALA A 127 8.52 -13.13 31.77
C ALA A 127 9.17 -11.84 31.22
N ASN A 128 9.14 -10.73 31.99
CA ASN A 128 9.79 -9.48 31.60
C ASN A 128 11.25 -9.38 32.08
N ASN A 129 11.72 -10.31 32.91
CA ASN A 129 13.09 -10.33 33.42
C ASN A 129 13.81 -11.59 32.94
N VAL A 130 14.37 -11.51 31.73
CA VAL A 130 15.10 -12.63 31.09
C VAL A 130 16.29 -13.10 31.93
N ASN A 131 16.95 -12.18 32.64
CA ASN A 131 18.08 -12.49 33.50
C ASN A 131 17.70 -13.44 34.65
N GLN A 132 16.46 -13.37 35.16
CA GLN A 132 16.00 -14.31 36.19
C GLN A 132 16.04 -15.77 35.69
N ALA A 133 15.65 -15.99 34.43
CA ALA A 133 15.69 -17.32 33.83
C ALA A 133 17.14 -17.74 33.55
N ILE A 134 17.95 -16.84 32.99
CA ILE A 134 19.38 -17.08 32.73
C ILE A 134 20.12 -17.46 34.02
N ASP A 135 19.96 -16.69 35.09
CA ASP A 135 20.63 -16.93 36.37
C ASP A 135 20.21 -18.29 36.95
N PHE A 136 18.90 -18.57 36.96
CA PHE A 136 18.37 -19.85 37.43
C PHE A 136 18.93 -21.03 36.63
N CYS A 137 18.95 -20.93 35.30
CA CYS A 137 19.45 -22.01 34.43
C CYS A 137 20.97 -22.16 34.55
N SER A 138 21.71 -21.05 34.72
CA SER A 138 23.15 -21.08 34.95
C SER A 138 23.49 -21.82 36.24
N ASP A 139 22.75 -21.54 37.32
CA ASP A 139 22.91 -22.21 38.60
C ASP A 139 22.49 -23.68 38.54
N GLN A 140 21.31 -23.98 37.97
CA GLN A 140 20.73 -25.33 37.90
C GLN A 140 21.60 -26.30 37.10
N PHE A 141 22.23 -25.82 36.01
CA PHE A 141 23.07 -26.62 35.14
C PHE A 141 24.57 -26.39 35.33
N ASN A 142 24.96 -25.68 36.40
CA ASN A 142 26.35 -25.41 36.74
C ASN A 142 27.17 -24.86 35.56
N VAL A 143 26.58 -23.89 34.83
CA VAL A 143 27.25 -23.20 33.74
C VAL A 143 28.36 -22.35 34.35
N THR A 144 29.61 -22.78 34.15
CA THR A 144 30.77 -22.09 34.75
C THR A 144 31.04 -20.74 34.09
N GLY A 145 31.32 -19.71 34.89
CA GLY A 145 31.56 -18.35 34.39
C GLY A 145 30.28 -17.60 34.00
N THR A 146 30.44 -16.38 33.47
CA THR A 146 29.32 -15.55 33.01
C THR A 146 29.05 -15.83 31.54
N ALA A 147 27.86 -16.35 31.22
CA ALA A 147 27.36 -16.44 29.86
C ALA A 147 26.39 -15.26 29.61
N PRO A 148 26.79 -14.22 28.86
CA PRO A 148 25.90 -13.10 28.57
C PRO A 148 24.76 -13.50 27.61
N GLN A 149 23.77 -12.61 27.48
CA GLN A 149 22.69 -12.80 26.51
C GLN A 149 23.22 -12.67 25.08
N TRP A 150 22.62 -13.39 24.13
CA TRP A 150 22.90 -13.20 22.71
C TRP A 150 22.70 -11.73 22.29
N GLY A 151 23.70 -11.16 21.60
CA GLY A 151 23.69 -9.73 21.24
C GLY A 151 24.43 -8.84 22.24
N GLU A 152 24.62 -9.28 23.48
CA GLU A 152 25.56 -8.69 24.43
C GLU A 152 26.96 -9.22 24.15
N TRP A 153 27.46 -8.88 22.96
CA TRP A 153 28.88 -8.98 22.65
C TRP A 153 29.56 -7.87 23.46
N SER A 154 29.71 -8.06 24.78
CA SER A 154 30.17 -6.98 25.65
C SER A 154 31.43 -6.37 25.07
N ARG A 155 31.34 -5.05 24.90
CA ARG A 155 32.38 -4.10 24.58
C ARG A 155 33.27 -3.86 25.81
N ASP A 156 33.58 -4.92 26.55
CA ASP A 156 34.68 -5.01 27.51
C ASP A 156 35.85 -5.70 26.76
N GLN A 157 36.29 -5.27 25.57
CA GLN A 157 37.25 -4.17 25.34
C GLN A 157 38.16 -3.71 26.50
N ASP A 158 38.42 -4.58 27.48
CA ASP A 158 39.66 -4.56 28.26
C ASP A 158 40.28 -5.98 28.36
N LEU A 159 39.77 -6.95 27.60
CA LEU A 159 40.56 -8.13 27.25
C LEU A 159 41.49 -7.69 26.12
N PRO A 160 42.83 -7.70 26.33
CA PRO A 160 43.76 -7.31 25.28
C PRO A 160 43.49 -8.15 24.02
N ASP A 161 43.66 -7.56 22.82
CA ASP A 161 43.42 -8.21 21.52
C ASP A 161 44.21 -9.54 21.36
N ASP A 162 45.17 -9.77 22.25
CA ASP A 162 46.08 -10.89 22.38
C ASP A 162 45.79 -11.82 23.59
N ALA A 163 44.78 -11.51 24.41
CA ALA A 163 44.08 -12.50 25.26
C ALA A 163 43.15 -13.33 24.37
N GLU A 164 43.80 -14.05 23.46
CA GLU A 164 43.46 -15.34 22.93
C GLU A 164 41.98 -15.73 23.11
N VAL A 165 41.30 -15.81 21.98
CA VAL A 165 40.04 -16.50 21.68
C VAL A 165 40.01 -17.97 22.19
N SER A 166 40.99 -18.40 22.98
CA SER A 166 41.11 -19.70 23.65
C SER A 166 40.26 -19.82 24.91
N ASN A 167 39.82 -18.72 25.54
CA ASN A 167 38.75 -18.77 26.55
C ASN A 167 37.41 -18.75 25.81
N GLY A 168 37.01 -19.92 25.31
CA GLY A 168 35.87 -20.02 24.41
C GLY A 168 34.59 -19.36 24.94
N ARG A 169 33.83 -18.82 24.00
CA ARG A 169 32.70 -17.91 24.25
C ARG A 169 31.44 -18.72 24.53
N ARG A 170 30.59 -18.21 25.43
CA ARG A 170 29.30 -18.81 25.81
C ARG A 170 28.23 -17.72 25.80
N PHE A 171 27.08 -17.99 25.20
CA PHE A 171 25.96 -17.05 25.12
C PHE A 171 24.65 -17.79 25.33
N TRP A 172 23.71 -17.18 26.04
CA TRP A 172 22.33 -17.64 26.05
C TRP A 172 21.60 -17.12 24.82
N ALA A 173 21.20 -18.02 23.94
CA ALA A 173 20.40 -17.79 22.75
C ALA A 173 19.03 -18.48 22.86
N GLY A 174 18.18 -18.38 21.84
CA GLY A 174 16.79 -18.86 21.88
C GLY A 174 15.82 -17.89 22.55
N THR A 175 14.54 -18.25 22.63
CA THR A 175 13.50 -17.40 23.21
C THR A 175 13.60 -17.42 24.75
N PRO A 176 13.59 -16.28 25.47
CA PRO A 176 13.40 -14.89 25.00
C PRO A 176 14.71 -14.10 24.77
N CYS A 177 15.88 -14.74 24.83
CA CYS A 177 17.19 -14.10 24.71
C CYS A 177 17.51 -13.57 23.31
N CYS A 178 16.93 -14.16 22.26
CA CYS A 178 17.13 -13.70 20.90
C CYS A 178 16.37 -12.39 20.64
N PRO A 179 17.05 -11.32 20.17
CA PRO A 179 16.34 -10.17 19.65
C PRO A 179 15.52 -10.58 18.42
N THR A 180 14.44 -9.86 18.18
CA THR A 180 13.67 -10.04 16.95
C THR A 180 14.60 -9.78 15.77
N ALA A 181 14.76 -10.79 14.90
CA ALA A 181 15.55 -10.63 13.69
C ALA A 181 15.10 -9.38 12.93
N PRO A 182 16.02 -8.53 12.46
CA PRO A 182 15.66 -7.32 11.75
C PRO A 182 14.80 -7.72 10.55
N LYS A 183 13.61 -7.12 10.46
CA LYS A 183 12.78 -7.29 9.27
C LYS A 183 13.57 -6.80 8.07
N TYR A 184 13.75 -7.66 7.07
CA TYR A 184 14.32 -7.25 5.79
C TYR A 184 13.47 -6.12 5.23
N ARG A 185 14.15 -5.13 4.67
CA ARG A 185 13.52 -4.01 3.99
C ARG A 185 14.23 -3.88 2.66
N TYR A 186 13.47 -3.61 1.61
CA TYR A 186 14.09 -3.09 0.40
C TYR A 186 14.80 -1.79 0.72
N THR A 187 15.94 -1.64 0.06
CA THR A 187 16.59 -0.36 -0.13
C THR A 187 15.85 0.42 -1.23
N TYR A 188 16.37 1.56 -1.66
CA TYR A 188 15.88 2.23 -2.88
C TYR A 188 16.79 1.92 -4.08
N ASP A 189 17.71 0.96 -3.90
CA ASP A 189 18.77 0.64 -4.84
C ASP A 189 18.44 -0.60 -5.68
N GLU A 190 17.39 -1.35 -5.35
CA GLU A 190 17.01 -2.51 -6.15
C GLU A 190 16.55 -2.05 -7.54
N PRO A 191 17.08 -2.66 -8.62
CA PRO A 191 16.77 -2.27 -10.00
C PRO A 191 15.28 -2.40 -10.31
N LEU A 192 14.60 -3.30 -9.60
CA LEU A 192 13.17 -3.54 -9.65
C LEU A 192 12.39 -2.25 -9.31
N TRP A 193 12.69 -1.63 -8.17
CA TRP A 193 12.03 -0.40 -7.71
C TRP A 193 12.39 0.80 -8.57
N ILE A 194 13.68 0.92 -8.93
CA ILE A 194 14.14 1.97 -9.85
C ILE A 194 13.37 1.91 -11.16
N GLY A 195 13.18 0.71 -11.72
CA GLY A 195 12.40 0.48 -12.93
C GLY A 195 10.95 0.93 -12.80
N VAL A 196 10.25 0.50 -11.75
CA VAL A 196 8.84 0.88 -11.52
C VAL A 196 8.69 2.38 -11.36
N PHE A 197 9.49 3.01 -10.50
CA PHE A 197 9.40 4.45 -10.28
C PHE A 197 9.74 5.25 -11.53
N SER A 198 10.71 4.77 -12.33
CA SER A 198 11.05 5.39 -13.62
C SER A 198 9.91 5.28 -14.62
N CYS A 199 9.27 4.11 -14.75
CA CYS A 199 8.14 3.90 -15.65
C CYS A 199 6.92 4.73 -15.24
N VAL A 200 6.55 4.70 -13.95
CA VAL A 200 5.41 5.47 -13.42
C VAL A 200 5.67 6.97 -13.53
N GLY A 201 6.89 7.42 -13.22
CA GLY A 201 7.30 8.82 -13.36
C GLY A 201 7.26 9.29 -14.81
N ALA A 202 7.74 8.47 -15.75
CA ALA A 202 7.71 8.77 -17.18
C ALA A 202 6.28 8.86 -17.72
N GLU A 203 5.40 7.91 -17.35
CA GLU A 203 3.98 7.95 -17.75
C GLU A 203 3.27 9.17 -17.16
N ALA A 204 3.50 9.48 -15.88
CA ALA A 204 2.95 10.68 -15.25
C ALA A 204 3.40 11.95 -15.97
N LEU A 205 4.68 12.05 -16.35
CA LEU A 205 5.21 13.18 -17.12
C LEU A 205 4.55 13.29 -18.50
N VAL A 206 4.39 12.18 -19.22
CA VAL A 206 3.72 12.15 -20.53
C VAL A 206 2.27 12.62 -20.42
N LEU A 207 1.54 12.15 -19.41
CA LEU A 207 0.16 12.57 -19.16
C LEU A 207 0.07 14.07 -18.78
N LEU A 208 0.98 14.57 -17.95
CA LEU A 208 1.03 15.99 -17.58
C LEU A 208 1.31 16.89 -18.80
N ILE A 209 2.28 16.51 -19.63
CA ILE A 209 2.59 17.20 -20.89
C ILE A 209 1.36 17.19 -21.81
N TRP A 210 0.69 16.04 -21.95
CA TRP A 210 -0.53 15.93 -22.75
C TRP A 210 -1.66 16.82 -22.21
N ILE A 211 -1.91 16.82 -20.90
CA ILE A 211 -2.95 17.65 -20.28
C ILE A 211 -2.67 19.14 -20.52
N ALA A 212 -1.43 19.58 -20.32
CA ALA A 212 -1.03 20.96 -20.55
C ALA A 212 -1.20 21.35 -22.04
N TYR A 213 -0.71 20.51 -22.95
CA TYR A 213 -0.84 20.71 -24.39
C TYR A 213 -2.31 20.79 -24.82
N LYS A 214 -3.12 19.83 -24.40
CA LYS A 214 -4.56 19.76 -24.69
C LYS A 214 -5.29 21.00 -24.16
N TYR A 215 -5.00 21.42 -22.93
CA TYR A 215 -5.59 22.62 -22.33
C TYR A 215 -5.32 23.88 -23.17
N ILE A 216 -4.06 24.08 -23.60
CA ILE A 216 -3.66 25.23 -24.43
C ILE A 216 -4.35 25.18 -25.79
N ARG A 217 -4.37 24.02 -26.45
CA ARG A 217 -4.94 23.84 -27.79
C ARG A 217 -6.46 23.97 -27.82
N GLU A 218 -7.15 23.56 -26.76
CA GLU A 218 -8.63 23.63 -26.67
C GLU A 218 -9.14 24.97 -26.14
N MET A 219 -8.25 25.84 -25.63
CA MET A 219 -8.62 27.15 -25.06
C MET A 219 -9.45 28.02 -26.03
N PRO A 220 -9.13 28.13 -27.34
CA PRO A 220 -9.91 28.93 -28.28
C PRO A 220 -11.33 28.39 -28.49
N VAL A 221 -11.47 27.07 -28.66
CA VAL A 221 -12.76 26.39 -28.85
C VAL A 221 -13.64 26.56 -27.61
N ARG A 222 -13.05 26.46 -26.42
CA ARG A 222 -13.75 26.69 -25.15
C ARG A 222 -14.22 28.15 -24.99
N ARG A 223 -13.42 29.12 -25.47
CA ARG A 223 -13.82 30.54 -25.48
C ARG A 223 -15.00 30.78 -26.41
N MET A 224 -14.99 30.22 -27.63
CA MET A 224 -16.10 30.34 -28.60
C MET A 224 -17.41 29.75 -28.06
N ARG A 225 -17.35 28.56 -27.44
CA ARG A 225 -18.55 27.93 -26.86
C ARG A 225 -19.13 28.74 -25.69
N ARG A 226 -18.27 29.38 -24.88
CA ARG A 226 -18.72 30.27 -23.79
C ARG A 226 -19.40 31.53 -24.33
N SER A 227 -18.91 32.10 -25.43
CA SER A 227 -19.56 33.28 -26.03
C SER A 227 -20.93 32.95 -26.63
N GLU A 228 -21.10 31.79 -27.25
CA GLU A 228 -22.39 31.36 -27.81
C GLU A 228 -23.44 31.10 -26.72
N ALA A 229 -23.05 30.45 -25.61
CA ALA A 229 -23.96 30.22 -24.48
C ALA A 229 -24.40 31.53 -23.78
N GLY A 230 -23.56 32.57 -23.81
CA GLY A 230 -23.92 33.89 -23.27
C GLY A 230 -24.96 34.63 -24.12
N PHE A 231 -24.93 34.43 -25.44
CA PHE A 231 -25.82 35.14 -26.37
C PHE A 231 -27.29 34.66 -26.28
N THR A 232 -27.51 33.35 -26.13
CA THR A 232 -28.87 32.78 -25.99
C THR A 232 -29.54 33.15 -24.67
N THR A 233 -28.77 33.43 -23.61
CA THR A 233 -29.33 33.84 -22.32
C THR A 233 -29.72 35.33 -22.31
N ALA A 234 -28.99 36.17 -23.05
CA ALA A 234 -29.28 37.59 -23.15
C ALA A 234 -30.50 37.89 -24.05
N SER A 235 -30.73 37.13 -25.12
CA SER A 235 -31.90 37.37 -26.01
C SER A 235 -33.22 36.90 -25.41
N ALA A 236 -33.20 35.92 -24.50
CA ALA A 236 -34.40 35.45 -23.80
C ALA A 236 -34.90 36.41 -22.71
N GLY A 237 -34.05 37.34 -22.23
CA GLY A 237 -34.41 38.32 -21.20
C GLY A 237 -34.89 39.68 -21.72
N VAL A 238 -34.63 40.02 -22.99
CA VAL A 238 -34.96 41.36 -23.55
C VAL A 238 -36.35 41.39 -24.21
N GLY A 239 -37.01 40.24 -24.40
CA GLY A 239 -38.36 40.15 -24.96
C GLY A 239 -39.51 40.51 -24.00
N ALA A 240 -39.26 40.77 -22.71
CA ALA A 240 -40.30 41.00 -21.71
C ALA A 240 -40.44 42.45 -21.20
N ALA A 241 -39.63 43.40 -21.67
CA ALA A 241 -39.60 44.75 -21.12
C ALA A 241 -39.36 45.87 -22.15
N VAL A 242 -39.94 45.78 -23.35
CA VAL A 242 -40.15 46.97 -24.20
C VAL A 242 -41.61 46.96 -24.67
N SER A 243 -42.51 47.15 -23.71
CA SER A 243 -43.83 47.70 -23.96
C SER A 243 -43.65 49.20 -24.22
N GLU A 244 -44.23 49.65 -25.33
CA GLU A 244 -44.34 51.04 -25.77
C GLU A 244 -44.55 52.01 -24.60
N LYS A 245 -43.66 53.01 -24.53
CA LYS A 245 -44.03 54.32 -23.99
C LYS A 245 -43.69 55.36 -25.04
N LEU A 246 -44.56 55.42 -26.04
CA LEU A 246 -44.62 56.51 -27.01
C LEU A 246 -45.64 57.52 -26.48
N ASP A 247 -45.21 58.41 -25.59
CA ASP A 247 -45.99 59.59 -25.18
C ASP A 247 -45.33 60.83 -25.80
N GLY A 248 -45.94 61.30 -26.89
CA GLY A 248 -45.75 62.65 -27.42
C GLY A 248 -46.75 63.59 -26.76
N ASP A 249 -46.24 64.59 -26.05
CA ASP A 249 -47.04 65.70 -25.51
C ASP A 249 -47.27 66.75 -26.62
N THR A 250 -48.38 66.61 -27.34
CA THR A 250 -48.90 67.66 -28.23
C THR A 250 -50.35 67.96 -27.83
N LYS A 251 -50.56 69.10 -27.19
CA LYS A 251 -51.86 69.73 -27.00
C LYS A 251 -52.43 70.17 -28.35
N GLU A 252 -53.50 69.54 -28.81
CA GLU A 252 -54.54 70.25 -29.57
C GLU A 252 -55.90 69.55 -29.45
N LYS A 253 -56.94 70.37 -29.34
CA LYS A 253 -58.37 70.05 -29.30
C LYS A 253 -58.77 69.08 -30.43
N PRO A 254 -59.81 68.24 -30.22
CA PRO A 254 -61.10 68.61 -30.81
C PRO A 254 -62.34 68.14 -30.02
N GLY A 255 -63.48 68.77 -30.34
CA GLY A 255 -64.80 68.28 -29.99
C GLY A 255 -65.49 67.56 -31.15
N ILE A 256 -66.67 67.05 -30.80
CA ILE A 256 -67.86 66.78 -31.64
C ILE A 256 -67.85 65.48 -32.47
N ASP A 257 -68.65 64.53 -31.94
CA ASP A 257 -69.70 63.70 -32.55
C ASP A 257 -69.46 63.01 -33.91
N HIS A 258 -69.55 61.67 -33.94
CA HIS A 258 -70.79 60.96 -34.32
C HIS A 258 -70.60 59.42 -34.37
N SER A 259 -71.51 58.72 -33.69
CA SER A 259 -72.20 57.47 -34.03
C SER A 259 -71.59 56.45 -35.02
N SER A 260 -71.49 55.19 -34.57
CA SER A 260 -72.40 54.06 -34.89
C SER A 260 -71.74 52.72 -35.21
N ALA A 261 -72.31 51.70 -34.54
CA ALA A 261 -72.64 50.36 -35.04
C ALA A 261 -71.53 49.32 -35.34
N SER A 262 -71.57 48.29 -34.46
CA SER A 262 -71.85 46.89 -34.81
C SER A 262 -70.72 45.93 -35.20
N SER A 263 -70.80 44.77 -34.53
CA SER A 263 -70.45 43.40 -34.95
C SER A 263 -69.16 42.90 -34.29
N ASP A 264 -69.24 42.15 -33.18
CA ASP A 264 -69.72 40.77 -33.08
C ASP A 264 -68.96 39.84 -34.02
N THR A 265 -67.99 39.09 -33.48
CA THR A 265 -67.63 37.69 -33.80
C THR A 265 -66.56 37.24 -32.81
N GLY A 266 -66.87 36.21 -32.02
CA GLY A 266 -66.05 35.76 -30.91
C GLY A 266 -64.78 34.99 -31.29
N SER A 267 -64.02 34.62 -30.26
CA SER A 267 -63.35 33.32 -30.23
C SER A 267 -62.94 33.00 -28.80
N LYS A 268 -63.13 31.73 -28.47
CA LYS A 268 -63.02 31.15 -27.14
C LYS A 268 -61.60 31.28 -26.59
N THR A 269 -61.57 31.69 -25.34
CA THR A 269 -60.63 31.30 -24.29
C THR A 269 -60.13 29.86 -24.48
N SER A 270 -58.90 29.71 -24.96
CA SER A 270 -58.11 28.51 -24.73
C SER A 270 -56.87 28.95 -23.97
N LYS A 271 -56.78 28.51 -22.72
CA LYS A 271 -55.54 28.53 -21.94
C LYS A 271 -54.49 27.79 -22.76
N THR A 272 -53.60 28.52 -23.42
CA THR A 272 -52.29 27.97 -23.77
C THR A 272 -51.53 27.88 -22.46
N GLU A 273 -51.60 26.69 -21.85
CA GLU A 273 -50.66 26.27 -20.83
C GLU A 273 -49.26 26.61 -21.35
N SER A 274 -48.60 27.55 -20.70
CA SER A 274 -47.15 27.70 -20.77
C SER A 274 -46.61 26.40 -20.20
N VAL A 275 -46.45 25.40 -21.07
CA VAL A 275 -45.60 24.25 -20.83
C VAL A 275 -44.24 24.86 -20.53
N THR A 276 -43.93 24.96 -19.23
CA THR A 276 -42.56 25.07 -18.74
C THR A 276 -41.81 23.97 -19.45
N SER A 277 -41.09 24.35 -20.51
CA SER A 277 -40.18 23.54 -21.29
C SER A 277 -39.24 22.90 -20.28
N GLY A 278 -39.59 21.68 -19.90
CA GLY A 278 -38.88 20.92 -18.90
C GLY A 278 -37.52 20.59 -19.49
N ASP A 279 -36.52 21.39 -19.13
CA ASP A 279 -35.10 21.04 -19.02
C ASP A 279 -34.68 19.94 -20.01
N GLU A 280 -34.96 20.15 -21.31
CA GLU A 280 -34.43 19.29 -22.38
C GLU A 280 -32.93 19.54 -22.34
N SER A 281 -32.25 18.66 -21.61
CA SER A 281 -30.81 18.66 -21.39
C SER A 281 -30.13 18.88 -22.73
N ALA A 282 -29.67 20.12 -22.93
CA ALA A 282 -29.20 20.62 -24.22
C ALA A 282 -28.16 19.65 -24.76
N LEU A 283 -28.51 18.97 -25.85
CA LEU A 283 -27.70 17.93 -26.46
C LEU A 283 -26.34 18.55 -26.86
N GLN A 284 -25.27 18.16 -26.17
CA GLN A 284 -23.95 18.73 -26.39
C GLN A 284 -23.23 17.93 -27.48
N ILE A 285 -23.10 18.54 -28.66
CA ILE A 285 -22.34 17.98 -29.78
C ILE A 285 -20.90 18.48 -29.70
N LYS A 286 -19.94 17.56 -29.52
CA LYS A 286 -18.50 17.85 -29.46
C LYS A 286 -17.78 17.19 -30.64
N GLY A 287 -16.95 17.95 -31.36
CA GLY A 287 -16.06 17.43 -32.40
C GLY A 287 -14.69 17.08 -31.83
N PHE A 288 -14.06 16.03 -32.35
CA PHE A 288 -12.71 15.60 -31.98
C PHE A 288 -11.87 15.30 -33.21
N LYS A 289 -10.59 15.69 -33.16
CA LYS A 289 -9.58 15.42 -34.18
C LYS A 289 -8.39 14.67 -33.57
N ASN A 290 -7.82 13.72 -34.33
CA ASN A 290 -6.61 13.03 -33.91
C ASN A 290 -5.41 13.98 -33.91
N ASP A 291 -4.56 13.86 -32.91
CA ASP A 291 -3.32 14.62 -32.75
C ASP A 291 -2.16 13.64 -32.51
N PRO A 292 -0.98 13.86 -33.12
CA PRO A 292 0.14 12.93 -32.99
C PRO A 292 0.66 12.83 -31.54
N LEU A 293 0.68 13.92 -30.77
CA LEU A 293 1.12 13.88 -29.37
C LEU A 293 0.12 13.08 -28.52
N GLY A 294 -1.18 13.22 -28.80
CA GLY A 294 -2.22 12.43 -28.16
C GLY A 294 -2.11 10.95 -28.48
N TRP A 295 -1.71 10.61 -29.70
CA TRP A 295 -1.45 9.23 -30.10
C TRP A 295 -0.26 8.62 -29.34
N VAL A 296 0.82 9.39 -29.13
CA VAL A 296 1.96 8.96 -28.30
C VAL A 296 1.53 8.70 -26.86
N GLY A 297 0.79 9.62 -26.23
CA GLY A 297 0.29 9.42 -24.86
C GLY A 297 -0.69 8.25 -24.74
N PHE A 298 -1.50 8.00 -25.77
CA PHE A 298 -2.37 6.83 -25.78
C PHE A 298 -1.60 5.51 -25.87
N ILE A 299 -0.52 5.47 -26.67
CA ILE A 299 0.33 4.28 -26.77
C ILE A 299 1.13 4.07 -25.50
N SER A 300 1.67 5.13 -24.89
CA SER A 300 2.40 5.00 -23.63
C SER A 300 1.52 4.38 -22.56
N LEU A 301 0.25 4.77 -22.48
CA LEU A 301 -0.72 4.17 -21.57
C LEU A 301 -0.94 2.66 -21.83
N ILE A 302 -1.02 2.24 -23.11
CA ILE A 302 -1.14 0.82 -23.48
C ILE A 302 0.12 0.05 -23.08
N LEU A 303 1.30 0.59 -23.38
CA LEU A 303 2.58 -0.04 -23.05
C LEU A 303 2.77 -0.17 -21.54
N THR A 304 2.43 0.88 -20.78
CA THR A 304 2.43 0.86 -19.32
C THR A 304 1.48 -0.21 -18.78
N SER A 305 0.29 -0.34 -19.37
CA SER A 305 -0.67 -1.38 -18.98
C SER A 305 -0.14 -2.79 -19.27
N LEU A 306 0.50 -3.03 -20.42
CA LEU A 306 1.16 -4.32 -20.71
C LEU A 306 2.33 -4.57 -19.75
N GLY A 307 3.09 -3.52 -19.41
CA GLY A 307 4.17 -3.57 -18.42
C GLY A 307 3.69 -4.07 -17.06
N TRP A 308 2.55 -3.58 -16.56
CA TRP A 308 1.96 -4.07 -15.31
C TRP A 308 1.58 -5.55 -15.35
N ILE A 309 1.10 -6.07 -16.49
CA ILE A 309 0.80 -7.51 -16.64
C ILE A 309 2.09 -8.33 -16.53
N VAL A 310 3.12 -7.93 -17.28
CA VAL A 310 4.42 -8.61 -17.26
C VAL A 310 5.04 -8.55 -15.85
N TRP A 311 4.96 -7.38 -15.20
CA TRP A 311 5.43 -7.15 -13.85
C TRP A 311 4.74 -8.05 -12.82
N MET A 312 3.41 -8.12 -12.85
CA MET A 312 2.65 -9.04 -12.01
C MET A 312 3.02 -10.49 -12.28
N GLY A 313 3.32 -10.83 -13.53
CA GLY A 313 3.83 -12.14 -13.93
C GLY A 313 5.16 -12.49 -13.26
N PHE A 314 6.10 -11.55 -13.17
CA PHE A 314 7.38 -11.75 -12.47
C PHE A 314 7.19 -12.01 -10.97
N TRP A 315 6.42 -11.17 -10.27
CA TRP A 315 6.17 -11.36 -8.83
C TRP A 315 5.43 -12.66 -8.52
N THR A 316 4.41 -12.98 -9.32
CA THR A 316 3.68 -14.25 -9.20
C THR A 316 4.61 -15.43 -9.49
N GLY A 317 5.49 -15.28 -10.49
CA GLY A 317 6.46 -16.30 -10.86
C GLY A 317 7.50 -16.59 -9.78
N ASP A 318 7.98 -15.55 -9.09
CA ASP A 318 8.90 -15.64 -7.95
C ASP A 318 8.21 -16.22 -6.70
N TYR A 319 6.96 -15.84 -6.45
CA TYR A 319 6.13 -16.40 -5.38
C TYR A 319 5.90 -17.90 -5.53
N TYR A 320 5.69 -18.40 -6.74
CA TYR A 320 5.53 -19.84 -6.99
C TYR A 320 6.85 -20.57 -7.29
N GLY A 321 8.01 -19.91 -7.21
CA GLY A 321 9.31 -20.53 -7.52
C GLY A 321 9.46 -20.97 -8.98
N THR A 322 8.70 -20.39 -9.91
CA THR A 322 8.76 -20.75 -11.35
C THR A 322 9.90 -20.04 -12.09
N MET A 323 10.45 -18.96 -11.52
CA MET A 323 11.51 -18.14 -12.13
C MET A 323 12.87 -18.28 -11.43
N GLY A 324 13.00 -19.22 -10.49
CA GLY A 324 14.20 -19.42 -9.68
C GLY A 324 13.86 -20.07 -8.34
N GLU A 325 14.74 -19.87 -7.36
CA GLU A 325 14.44 -20.20 -5.97
C GLU A 325 13.30 -19.31 -5.44
N GLU A 326 12.47 -19.87 -4.57
CA GLU A 326 11.32 -19.17 -3.99
C GLU A 326 11.76 -17.88 -3.28
N ALA A 327 11.02 -16.79 -3.53
CA ALA A 327 11.28 -15.47 -2.94
C ALA A 327 12.65 -14.86 -3.29
N SER A 328 13.27 -15.24 -4.41
CA SER A 328 14.56 -14.70 -4.83
C SER A 328 14.53 -13.17 -5.00
N LEU A 329 13.43 -12.60 -5.47
CA LEU A 329 13.25 -11.14 -5.60
C LEU A 329 13.07 -10.43 -4.25
N ALA A 330 12.81 -11.17 -3.18
CA ALA A 330 12.63 -10.68 -1.82
C ALA A 330 13.72 -11.17 -0.87
N HIS A 331 14.94 -11.38 -1.38
CA HIS A 331 16.09 -11.85 -0.58
C HIS A 331 15.83 -13.19 0.13
N TYR A 332 15.07 -14.08 -0.50
CA TYR A 332 14.65 -15.37 0.04
C TYR A 332 13.75 -15.25 1.28
N ASN A 333 13.06 -14.12 1.42
CA ASN A 333 12.14 -13.87 2.51
C ASN A 333 10.70 -13.84 1.98
N SER A 334 9.95 -14.92 2.23
CA SER A 334 8.55 -15.05 1.82
C SER A 334 7.65 -14.00 2.47
N THR A 335 7.94 -13.58 3.71
CA THR A 335 7.18 -12.51 4.37
C THR A 335 7.37 -11.17 3.65
N LEU A 336 8.61 -10.81 3.29
CA LEU A 336 8.88 -9.59 2.54
C LEU A 336 8.23 -9.63 1.15
N LEU A 337 8.27 -10.80 0.50
CA LEU A 337 7.61 -11.03 -0.79
C LEU A 337 6.11 -10.77 -0.71
N GLU A 338 5.43 -11.36 0.28
CA GLU A 338 3.99 -11.19 0.50
C GLU A 338 3.62 -9.75 0.84
N GLU A 339 4.36 -9.13 1.78
CA GLU A 339 4.18 -7.72 2.17
C GLU A 339 4.28 -6.77 0.96
N THR A 340 4.97 -7.19 -0.11
CA THR A 340 5.27 -6.40 -1.31
C THR A 340 4.36 -6.70 -2.48
N MET A 341 4.01 -7.97 -2.66
CA MET A 341 3.10 -8.39 -3.72
C MET A 341 1.70 -7.76 -3.50
N ILE A 342 1.25 -7.63 -2.25
CA ILE A 342 -0.04 -7.04 -1.91
C ILE A 342 -0.20 -5.61 -2.47
N PRO A 343 0.65 -4.62 -2.12
CA PRO A 343 0.50 -3.26 -2.64
C PRO A 343 0.66 -3.18 -4.15
N ILE A 344 1.55 -3.96 -4.75
CA ILE A 344 1.74 -4.01 -6.21
C ILE A 344 0.48 -4.52 -6.91
N TRP A 345 -0.14 -5.57 -6.36
CA TRP A 345 -1.38 -6.12 -6.86
C TRP A 345 -2.53 -5.10 -6.75
N VAL A 346 -2.70 -4.48 -5.57
CA VAL A 346 -3.74 -3.45 -5.36
C VAL A 346 -3.57 -2.29 -6.33
N PHE A 347 -2.33 -1.82 -6.52
CA PHE A 347 -2.02 -0.75 -7.47
C PHE A 347 -2.36 -1.17 -8.91
N SER A 348 -1.92 -2.35 -9.33
CA SER A 348 -2.17 -2.88 -10.69
C SER A 348 -3.67 -3.02 -10.96
N VAL A 349 -4.42 -3.62 -10.03
CA VAL A 349 -5.88 -3.76 -10.15
C VAL A 349 -6.55 -2.39 -10.25
N THR A 350 -6.15 -1.44 -9.39
CA THR A 350 -6.68 -0.07 -9.42
C THR A 350 -6.41 0.61 -10.76
N TRP A 351 -5.20 0.44 -11.31
CA TRP A 351 -4.82 0.92 -12.64
C TRP A 351 -5.72 0.34 -13.73
N PHE A 352 -5.87 -0.99 -13.80
CA PHE A 352 -6.71 -1.64 -14.81
C PHE A 352 -8.18 -1.27 -14.68
N VAL A 353 -8.74 -1.24 -13.47
CA VAL A 353 -10.12 -0.82 -13.24
C VAL A 353 -10.32 0.62 -13.72
N THR A 354 -9.36 1.52 -13.47
CA THR A 354 -9.40 2.89 -13.98
C THR A 354 -9.39 2.90 -15.51
N CYS A 355 -8.46 2.20 -16.15
CA CYS A 355 -8.41 2.11 -17.61
C CYS A 355 -9.71 1.54 -18.21
N CYS A 356 -10.27 0.48 -17.63
CA CYS A 356 -11.50 -0.17 -18.07
C CYS A 356 -12.74 0.73 -17.90
N THR A 357 -12.87 1.40 -16.75
CA THR A 357 -14.01 2.29 -16.47
C THR A 357 -14.04 3.51 -17.41
N PHE A 358 -12.86 3.96 -17.84
CA PHE A 358 -12.72 5.07 -18.77
C PHE A 358 -12.47 4.66 -20.22
N LEU A 359 -12.48 3.37 -20.56
CA LEU A 359 -12.09 2.86 -21.89
C LEU A 359 -12.87 3.48 -23.05
N TRP A 360 -14.16 3.80 -22.83
CA TRP A 360 -15.02 4.45 -23.82
C TRP A 360 -14.72 5.96 -24.01
N ARG A 361 -14.11 6.62 -23.02
CA ARG A 361 -13.69 8.04 -23.09
C ARG A 361 -12.21 8.22 -23.37
N ILE A 362 -11.39 7.21 -23.08
CA ILE A 362 -9.93 7.33 -23.06
C ILE A 362 -9.39 7.76 -24.43
N ARG A 363 -9.97 7.22 -25.50
CA ARG A 363 -9.57 7.58 -26.86
C ARG A 363 -9.89 9.04 -27.19
N ASN A 364 -11.00 9.58 -26.67
CA ASN A 364 -11.37 10.99 -26.86
C ASN A 364 -10.58 11.91 -25.93
N PHE A 365 -10.13 11.44 -24.76
CA PHE A 365 -9.21 12.18 -23.91
C PHE A 365 -7.90 12.52 -24.64
N PHE A 366 -7.38 11.56 -25.42
CA PHE A 366 -6.18 11.70 -26.26
C PHE A 366 -6.42 12.33 -27.66
N ARG A 367 -7.63 12.84 -27.92
CA ARG A 367 -7.94 13.66 -29.11
C ARG A 367 -8.07 15.12 -28.71
N ILE A 368 -7.89 16.04 -29.65
CA ILE A 368 -8.13 17.46 -29.40
C ILE A 368 -9.59 17.78 -29.74
N GLU A 369 -10.27 18.46 -28.82
CA GLU A 369 -11.61 18.98 -29.06
C GLU A 369 -11.58 20.11 -30.09
N CYS A 370 -12.46 20.03 -31.09
CA CYS A 370 -12.61 21.01 -32.15
C CYS A 370 -14.10 21.27 -32.45
N LEU A 371 -14.36 22.21 -33.35
CA LEU A 371 -15.71 22.46 -33.85
C LEU A 371 -16.26 21.19 -34.53
N PRO A 372 -17.57 20.88 -34.40
CA PRO A 372 -18.16 19.69 -35.03
C PRO A 372 -17.93 19.61 -36.54
N SER A 373 -17.83 20.75 -37.23
CA SER A 373 -17.54 20.85 -38.67
C SER A 373 -16.12 20.40 -39.05
N GLU A 374 -15.16 20.48 -38.12
CA GLU A 374 -13.76 20.13 -38.36
C GLU A 374 -13.39 18.76 -37.78
N GLY A 375 -14.26 18.20 -36.94
CA GLY A 375 -14.03 16.95 -36.24
C GLY A 375 -14.14 15.73 -37.15
N THR A 376 -13.17 14.82 -37.06
CA THR A 376 -13.26 13.48 -37.67
C THR A 376 -14.17 12.55 -36.86
N TYR A 377 -14.30 12.84 -35.55
CA TYR A 377 -15.17 12.10 -34.64
C TYR A 377 -16.11 13.08 -33.96
N VAL A 378 -17.36 12.66 -33.76
CA VAL A 378 -18.37 13.44 -33.07
C VAL A 378 -18.84 12.65 -31.85
N GLN A 379 -18.84 13.30 -30.69
CA GLN A 379 -19.43 12.75 -29.47
C GLN A 379 -20.67 13.56 -29.13
N ILE A 380 -21.79 12.85 -28.97
CA ILE A 380 -23.06 13.43 -28.56
C ILE A 380 -23.26 13.07 -27.10
N GLU A 381 -23.26 14.07 -26.21
CA GLU A 381 -23.57 13.89 -24.79
C GLU A 381 -25.00 14.38 -24.52
N ARG A 382 -25.76 13.54 -23.80
CA ARG A 382 -27.13 13.82 -23.37
C ARG A 382 -27.18 14.12 -21.88
#